data_AF-A0A5F2HX07-F1
#
_entry.id   AF-A0A5F2HX07-F1
#
_cell.length_a   1.000
_cell.length_b   1.000
_cell.length_c   1.000
_cell.angle_alpha   90.00
_cell.angle_beta   90.00
_cell.angle_gamma   90.00
#
_symmetry.space_group_name_H-M   'P 1'
#
loop_
_entity.id
_entity.type
_entity.pdbx_description
1 polymer ?
#
loop_
_entity_poly.entity_id
_entity_poly.type
_entity_poly.pdbx_seq_one_letter_code
_entity_poly.pdbx_strand_id
1 'polypeptide(L)'
;MAIGLRPISALVDITNYVTFDRGRPLHVFDAAKVAGNLTVRRAKDGEKVLALDGREYTLTPEMCVIADEDGVESIAGIMGGEHSGCDENTTDVL
;
A
#
# COMPACT_ATOMS: atom_id res chain seq x y z
N MET A 1 -8.93 20.49 -8.45
CA MET A 1 -7.96 20.27 -7.35
C MET A 1 -6.62 20.88 -7.75
N ALA A 2 -5.92 21.56 -6.85
CA ALA A 2 -4.77 22.41 -7.18
C ALA A 2 -3.54 21.66 -7.75
N ILE A 3 -3.36 20.38 -7.38
CA ILE A 3 -2.21 19.55 -7.78
C ILE A 3 -2.60 18.30 -8.59
N GLY A 4 -3.82 18.25 -9.11
CA GLY A 4 -4.28 17.11 -9.92
C GLY A 4 -4.64 15.83 -9.16
N LEU A 5 -4.50 15.79 -7.83
CA LEU A 5 -4.98 14.69 -6.99
C LEU A 5 -6.45 14.85 -6.60
N ARG A 6 -7.15 13.71 -6.50
CA ARG A 6 -8.50 13.60 -5.94
C ARG A 6 -8.39 13.22 -4.45
N PRO A 7 -9.10 13.90 -3.53
CA PRO A 7 -9.16 13.51 -2.12
C PRO A 7 -9.78 12.12 -1.97
N ILE A 8 -9.27 11.33 -1.03
CA ILE A 8 -9.76 9.97 -0.74
C ILE A 8 -10.26 9.89 0.70
N SER A 9 -9.37 10.14 1.66
CA SER A 9 -9.67 10.15 3.10
C SER A 9 -8.60 10.95 3.83
N ALA A 10 -8.83 11.33 5.09
CA ALA A 10 -7.81 12.05 5.86
C ALA A 10 -6.48 11.28 5.96
N LEU A 11 -6.53 9.94 6.10
CA LEU A 11 -5.36 9.08 6.18
C LEU A 11 -4.58 9.00 4.86
N VAL A 12 -5.28 8.90 3.73
CA VAL A 12 -4.64 8.84 2.41
C VAL A 12 -4.17 10.22 1.95
N ASP A 13 -4.92 11.27 2.27
CA ASP A 13 -4.62 12.62 1.82
C ASP A 13 -3.41 13.20 2.56
N ILE A 14 -3.18 12.84 3.83
CA ILE A 14 -1.98 13.27 4.56
C ILE A 14 -0.70 12.63 4.00
N THR A 15 -0.73 11.36 3.59
CA THR A 15 0.44 10.70 2.97
C THR A 15 0.74 11.30 1.60
N ASN A 16 -0.30 11.59 0.80
CA ASN A 16 -0.16 12.34 -0.45
C ASN A 16 0.39 13.75 -0.22
N TYR A 17 -0.10 14.47 0.79
CA TYR A 17 0.39 15.81 1.11
C TYR A 17 1.89 15.80 1.42
N VAL A 18 2.36 14.89 2.29
CA VAL A 18 3.80 14.78 2.61
C VAL A 18 4.62 14.35 1.38
N THR A 19 4.04 13.51 0.52
CA THR A 19 4.68 13.11 -0.74
C THR A 19 4.98 14.33 -1.61
N PHE A 20 4.02 15.24 -1.78
CA PHE A 20 4.21 16.45 -2.58
C PHE A 20 5.02 17.54 -1.86
N ASP A 21 4.86 17.70 -0.55
CA ASP A 21 5.59 18.70 0.24
C ASP A 21 7.09 18.36 0.35
N ARG A 22 7.44 17.07 0.47
CA ARG A 22 8.81 16.63 0.78
C ARG A 22 9.45 15.70 -0.23
N GLY A 23 8.77 15.37 -1.33
CA GLY A 23 9.26 14.37 -2.28
C GLY A 23 9.46 13.00 -1.63
N ARG A 24 8.66 12.68 -0.59
CA ARG A 24 8.78 11.44 0.19
C ARG A 24 7.48 10.64 0.11
N PRO A 25 7.35 9.72 -0.87
CA PRO A 25 6.21 8.84 -0.98
C PRO A 25 6.00 8.04 0.31
N LEU A 26 4.76 8.02 0.78
CA LEU A 26 4.35 7.26 1.97
C LEU A 26 3.10 6.46 1.64
N HIS A 27 2.92 5.37 2.37
CA HIS A 27 1.72 4.56 2.37
C HIS A 27 1.24 4.40 3.80
N VAL A 28 -0.06 4.20 3.98
CA VAL A 28 -0.69 3.94 5.28
C VAL A 28 -1.41 2.61 5.19
N PHE A 29 -1.09 1.71 6.09
CA PHE A 29 -1.71 0.40 6.16
C PHE A 29 -2.74 0.38 7.30
N ASP A 30 -3.88 -0.26 7.07
CA ASP A 30 -4.84 -0.55 8.12
C ASP A 30 -4.27 -1.64 9.04
N ALA A 31 -3.93 -1.27 10.28
CA ALA A 31 -3.24 -2.17 11.21
C ALA A 31 -4.10 -3.40 11.57
N ALA A 32 -5.43 -3.27 11.52
CA ALA A 32 -6.34 -4.38 11.81
C ALA A 32 -6.38 -5.43 10.68
N LYS A 33 -5.92 -5.06 9.48
CA LYS A 33 -5.90 -5.93 8.30
C LYS A 33 -4.55 -6.61 8.06
N VAL A 34 -3.49 -6.15 8.73
CA VAL A 34 -2.15 -6.73 8.63
C VAL A 34 -2.02 -7.93 9.58
N ALA A 35 -1.64 -9.08 9.05
CA ALA A 35 -1.36 -10.29 9.80
C ALA A 35 0.09 -10.30 10.31
N GLY A 36 0.26 -10.14 11.63
CA GLY A 36 1.59 -10.17 12.26
C GLY A 36 2.40 -8.89 11.96
N ASN A 37 3.61 -9.04 11.42
CA ASN A 37 4.48 -7.89 11.12
C ASN A 37 4.69 -7.71 9.62
N LEU A 38 4.78 -6.45 9.18
CA LEU A 38 5.20 -6.12 7.83
C LEU A 38 6.69 -6.47 7.62
N THR A 39 6.96 -7.12 6.50
CA THR A 39 8.29 -7.51 6.05
C THR A 39 8.54 -6.99 4.65
N VAL A 40 9.75 -6.46 4.44
CA VAL A 40 10.21 -6.08 3.10
C VAL A 40 11.03 -7.24 2.54
N ARG A 41 10.57 -7.80 1.42
CA ARG A 41 11.23 -8.96 0.79
C ARG A 41 11.10 -8.91 -0.72
N ARG A 42 11.74 -9.86 -1.41
CA ARG A 42 11.45 -10.16 -2.81
C ARG A 42 10.13 -10.91 -2.91
N ALA A 43 9.40 -10.69 -3.99
CA ALA A 43 8.23 -11.50 -4.32
C ALA A 43 8.64 -12.95 -4.59
N LYS A 44 7.74 -13.89 -4.36
CA LYS A 44 7.88 -15.26 -4.86
C LYS A 44 7.38 -15.30 -6.30
N ASP A 45 7.88 -16.24 -7.09
CA ASP A 45 7.45 -16.37 -8.48
C ASP A 45 5.96 -16.70 -8.56
N GLY A 46 5.21 -15.89 -9.31
CA GLY A 46 3.76 -16.06 -9.47
C GLY A 46 2.92 -15.57 -8.28
N GLU A 47 3.50 -14.91 -7.26
CA GLU A 47 2.71 -14.21 -6.24
C GLU A 47 1.77 -13.19 -6.90
N LYS A 48 0.60 -12.98 -6.29
CA LYS A 48 -0.41 -12.05 -6.82
C LYS A 48 -0.74 -10.98 -5.79
N VAL A 49 -1.04 -9.78 -6.29
CA VAL A 49 -1.56 -8.68 -5.49
C VAL A 49 -2.64 -7.93 -6.27
N LEU A 50 -3.79 -7.71 -5.64
CA LEU A 50 -4.80 -6.78 -6.12
C LEU A 50 -4.40 -5.39 -5.64
N ALA A 51 -4.01 -4.52 -6.56
CA ALA A 51 -3.53 -3.18 -6.27
C ALA A 51 -4.66 -2.15 -6.21
N LEU A 52 -4.41 -1.01 -5.56
CA LEU A 52 -5.39 0.08 -5.36
C LEU A 52 -5.91 0.73 -6.66
N ASP A 53 -5.33 0.42 -7.82
CA ASP A 53 -5.86 0.81 -9.12
C ASP A 53 -6.89 -0.19 -9.70
N GLY A 54 -7.29 -1.19 -8.90
CA GLY A 54 -8.26 -2.23 -9.24
C GLY A 54 -7.70 -3.32 -10.16
N ARG A 55 -6.38 -3.42 -10.31
CA ARG A 55 -5.74 -4.42 -11.17
C ARG A 55 -5.00 -5.48 -10.35
N GLU A 56 -5.14 -6.73 -10.78
CA GLU A 56 -4.34 -7.83 -10.25
C GLU A 56 -3.01 -7.91 -10.99
N TYR A 57 -1.91 -7.91 -10.23
CA TYR A 57 -0.56 -8.06 -10.74
C TYR A 57 -0.01 -9.43 -10.36
N THR A 58 0.56 -10.14 -11.34
CA THR A 58 1.40 -11.32 -11.08
C THR A 58 2.85 -10.87 -10.97
N LEU A 59 3.48 -11.22 -9.86
CA LEU A 59 4.79 -10.73 -9.46
C LEU A 59 5.88 -11.72 -9.83
N THR A 60 7.06 -11.19 -10.11
CA THR A 60 8.27 -11.98 -10.37
C THR A 60 9.27 -11.82 -9.24
N PRO A 61 10.23 -12.75 -9.06
CA PRO A 61 11.25 -12.65 -8.01
C PRO A 61 12.16 -11.42 -8.09
N GLU A 62 12.13 -10.68 -9.20
CA GLU A 62 12.85 -9.42 -9.36
C GLU A 62 12.17 -8.25 -8.66
N MET A 63 10.88 -8.38 -8.31
CA MET A 63 10.10 -7.32 -7.66
C MET A 63 10.32 -7.32 -6.15
N CYS A 64 10.31 -6.14 -5.55
CA CYS A 64 10.30 -5.97 -4.09
C CYS A 64 8.87 -5.70 -3.63
N VAL A 65 8.49 -6.33 -2.51
CA VAL A 65 7.15 -6.22 -1.93
C VAL A 65 7.26 -5.87 -0.45
N ILE A 66 6.20 -5.26 0.05
CA ILE A 66 5.88 -5.28 1.48
C ILE A 66 4.83 -6.38 1.65
N ALA A 67 5.07 -7.29 2.57
CA ALA A 67 4.27 -8.49 2.79
C ALA A 67 4.11 -8.74 4.30
N ASP A 68 3.03 -9.40 4.67
CA ASP A 68 2.79 -9.85 6.04
C ASP A 68 2.82 -11.38 6.12
N GLU A 69 2.24 -11.98 7.17
CA GLU A 69 2.18 -13.43 7.32
C GLU A 69 1.20 -14.11 6.33
N ASP A 70 0.18 -13.39 5.85
CA ASP A 70 -0.86 -13.91 4.97
C ASP A 70 -0.53 -13.70 3.48
N GLY A 71 0.23 -12.66 3.12
CA GLY A 71 0.51 -12.40 1.72
C GLY A 71 1.24 -11.10 1.40
N VAL A 72 1.05 -10.65 0.16
CA VAL A 72 1.64 -9.41 -0.35
C VAL A 72 0.66 -8.27 -0.11
N GLU A 73 1.15 -7.25 0.59
CA GLU A 73 0.37 -6.05 0.91
C GLU A 73 0.61 -4.90 -0.07
N SER A 74 1.78 -4.84 -0.70
CA SER A 74 2.06 -3.83 -1.72
C SER A 74 3.26 -4.15 -2.61
N ILE A 75 3.27 -3.56 -3.80
CA ILE A 75 4.46 -3.46 -4.64
C ILE A 75 5.31 -2.32 -4.09
N ALA A 76 6.45 -2.67 -3.47
CA ALA A 76 7.20 -1.75 -2.63
C ALA A 76 7.63 -0.50 -3.40
N GLY A 77 7.20 0.68 -2.92
CA GLY A 77 7.52 1.98 -3.51
C GLY A 77 6.77 2.32 -4.80
N ILE A 78 5.85 1.46 -5.27
CA ILE A 78 5.11 1.67 -6.51
C ILE A 78 3.61 1.80 -6.26
N MET A 79 2.98 0.81 -5.62
CA MET A 79 1.53 0.78 -5.45
C MET A 79 1.12 -0.07 -4.25
N GLY A 80 0.23 0.48 -3.42
CA GLY A 80 -0.41 -0.24 -2.33
C GLY A 80 -1.37 -1.33 -2.83
N GLY A 81 -1.55 -2.38 -2.06
CA GLY A 81 -2.58 -3.39 -2.25
C GLY A 81 -3.93 -2.93 -1.68
N GLU A 82 -5.02 -3.50 -2.20
CA GLU A 82 -6.36 -3.22 -1.66
C GLU A 82 -6.59 -3.87 -0.30
N HIS A 83 -5.93 -5.00 -0.02
CA HIS A 83 -6.19 -5.81 1.18
C HIS A 83 -5.98 -5.03 2.48
N SER A 84 -4.83 -4.38 2.65
CA SER A 84 -4.50 -3.54 3.80
C SER A 84 -4.86 -2.06 3.60
N GLY A 85 -5.65 -1.72 2.58
CA GLY A 85 -6.10 -0.36 2.33
C GLY A 85 -6.96 0.17 3.48
N CYS A 86 -6.78 1.44 3.82
CA CYS A 86 -7.62 2.11 4.83
C CYS A 86 -9.01 2.43 4.29
N ASP A 87 -10.03 2.28 5.13
CA ASP A 87 -11.42 2.66 4.84
C ASP A 87 -12.04 3.44 6.02
N GLU A 88 -13.35 3.66 5.97
CA GLU A 88 -14.08 4.44 6.97
C GLU A 88 -14.11 3.81 8.38
N ASN A 89 -13.80 2.52 8.49
CA ASN A 89 -13.76 1.77 9.74
C ASN A 89 -12.34 1.65 10.32
N THR A 90 -11.31 2.11 9.59
CA THR A 90 -9.93 2.06 10.07
C THR A 90 -9.76 2.93 11.31
N THR A 91 -9.23 2.34 12.37
CA THR A 91 -9.02 3.00 13.68
C THR A 91 -7.56 3.03 14.11
N ASP A 92 -6.78 2.04 13.67
CA ASP A 92 -5.35 1.91 13.93
C ASP A 92 -4.58 1.78 12.60
N VAL A 93 -3.40 2.39 12.51
CA VAL A 93 -2.61 2.44 11.27
C VAL A 93 -1.12 2.17 11.49
N LEU A 94 -0.45 1.69 10.44
CA LEU A 94 1.01 1.51 10.33
C LEU A 94 1.60 2.40 9.24
#